data_AF-A0AA88XJ91-F1
#
_entry.id   AF-A0AA88XJ91-F1
#
_cell.length_a   1.000
_cell.length_b   1.000
_cell.length_c   1.000
_cell.angle_alpha   90.00
_cell.angle_beta   90.00
_cell.angle_gamma   90.00
#
_symmetry.space_group_name_H-M   'P 1'
#
loop_
_entity.id
_entity.type
_entity.pdbx_description
1 polymer ?
#
loop_
_entity_poly.entity_id
_entity_poly.type
_entity_poly.pdbx_seq_one_letter_code
_entity_poly.pdbx_strand_id
1 'polypeptide(L)' 'MKLCKDRDLPLWIRSHLEKNESLTRQTGSYCLCRGPDQGDLMIQCSECREWYHAVCVKLSEEEVEDIDVYLCPNCDA' A
#
# COMPACT_ATOMS: atom_id res chain seq x y z
N MET A 1 -28.09 28.29 1.94
CA MET A 1 -27.61 26.89 1.77
C MET A 1 -28.52 26.21 0.77
N LYS A 2 -28.14 26.35 -0.49
CA LYS A 2 -28.87 26.09 -1.73
C LYS A 2 -27.78 25.60 -2.71
N LEU A 3 -28.01 24.69 -3.64
CA LEU A 3 -29.28 24.41 -4.29
C LEU A 3 -29.27 23.00 -4.89
N CYS A 4 -30.46 22.43 -4.91
CA CYS A 4 -30.89 21.24 -5.62
C CYS A 4 -30.49 21.18 -7.10
N LYS A 5 -30.21 19.94 -7.54
CA LYS A 5 -30.31 19.40 -8.91
C LYS A 5 -29.33 19.92 -9.96
N ASP A 6 -28.85 18.96 -10.75
CA ASP A 6 -28.42 19.13 -12.14
C ASP A 6 -27.66 20.41 -12.48
N ARG A 7 -26.34 20.31 -12.46
CA ARG A 7 -25.54 21.06 -13.41
C ARG A 7 -24.55 20.09 -14.01
N ASP A 8 -24.84 19.71 -15.24
CA ASP A 8 -24.04 18.83 -16.09
C ASP A 8 -22.56 19.18 -15.91
N LEU A 9 -21.84 18.34 -15.16
CA LEU A 9 -20.41 18.54 -14.97
C LEU A 9 -19.78 18.37 -16.35
N PRO A 10 -19.02 19.37 -16.84
CA PRO A 10 -18.45 19.31 -18.17
C PRO A 10 -17.58 18.05 -18.29
N LEU A 11 -17.55 17.44 -19.48
CA LEU A 11 -16.92 16.14 -19.73
C LEU A 11 -15.46 16.05 -19.24
N TRP A 12 -14.75 17.18 -19.15
CA TRP A 12 -13.39 17.23 -18.62
C TRP A 12 -13.30 16.95 -17.11
N ILE A 13 -14.36 17.21 -16.33
CA ILE A 13 -14.44 16.85 -14.91
C ILE A 13 -14.85 15.37 -14.75
N ARG A 14 -15.76 14.84 -15.60
CA ARG A 14 -16.09 13.40 -15.63
C ARG A 14 -14.83 12.56 -15.83
N SER A 15 -13.99 12.91 -16.81
CA SER A 15 -12.71 12.20 -17.03
C SER A 15 -11.62 12.41 -15.96
N HIS A 16 -11.72 13.42 -15.09
CA HIS A 16 -10.73 13.65 -14.01
C HIS A 16 -11.09 12.94 -12.70
N LEU A 17 -12.38 12.77 -12.37
CA LEU A 17 -12.78 11.96 -11.22
C LEU A 17 -12.61 10.46 -11.46
N GLU A 18 -12.83 9.98 -12.70
CA GLU A 18 -12.63 8.56 -13.04
C GLU A 18 -11.15 8.14 -13.06
N LYS A 19 -10.23 9.09 -13.30
CA LYS A 19 -8.77 8.82 -13.28
C LYS A 19 -8.16 8.76 -11.88
N ASN A 20 -8.74 9.42 -10.88
CA ASN A 20 -8.21 9.39 -9.51
C ASN A 20 -8.68 8.18 -8.69
N GLU A 21 -9.66 7.41 -9.15
CA GLU A 21 -10.10 6.18 -8.46
C GLU A 21 -9.41 4.90 -8.97
N SER A 22 -8.69 4.99 -10.09
CA SER A 22 -8.11 3.83 -10.77
C SER A 22 -6.60 3.65 -10.53
N LEU A 23 -5.88 4.70 -10.11
CA LEU A 23 -4.43 4.64 -9.87
C LEU A 23 -4.06 4.10 -8.48
N THR A 24 -4.99 4.00 -7.54
CA THR A 24 -4.74 3.50 -6.17
C THR A 24 -4.98 1.99 -6.02
N ARG A 25 -5.39 1.29 -7.08
CA ARG A 25 -5.89 -0.10 -6.99
C ARG A 25 -5.03 -1.17 -7.66
N GLN A 26 -3.85 -0.83 -8.19
CA GLN A 26 -3.04 -1.80 -8.94
C GLN A 26 -1.54 -1.82 -8.60
N THR A 27 -1.13 -1.29 -7.46
CA THR A 27 0.28 -1.31 -7.04
C THR A 27 0.53 -2.39 -6.00
N GLY A 28 0.46 -3.64 -6.45
CA GLY A 28 1.17 -4.78 -5.88
C GLY A 28 0.69 -5.30 -4.52
N SER A 29 0.24 -6.55 -4.52
CA SER A 29 -0.06 -7.33 -3.31
C SER A 29 1.25 -7.79 -2.67
N TYR A 30 1.99 -6.84 -2.13
CA TYR A 30 3.15 -7.13 -1.29
C TYR A 30 2.67 -7.35 0.15
N CYS A 31 3.48 -8.00 0.96
CA CYS A 31 3.16 -8.44 2.32
C CYS A 31 2.13 -9.59 2.42
N LEU A 32 2.16 -10.27 3.57
CA LEU A 32 1.24 -11.36 3.93
C LEU A 32 -0.23 -10.90 3.93
N CYS A 33 -0.49 -9.62 4.21
CA CYS A 33 -1.83 -9.06 4.22
C CYS A 33 -2.38 -8.73 2.83
N ARG A 34 -1.53 -8.74 1.78
CA ARG A 34 -1.85 -8.30 0.42
C ARG A 34 -2.55 -6.93 0.35
N GLY A 35 -2.25 -6.08 1.34
CA GLY A 35 -2.83 -4.76 1.50
C GLY A 35 -2.05 -3.71 0.70
N PRO A 36 -2.68 -2.57 0.38
CA PRO A 36 -1.96 -1.42 -0.15
C PRO A 36 -0.97 -0.89 0.89
N ASP A 37 0.16 -0.36 0.41
CA ASP A 37 1.04 0.45 1.24
C ASP A 37 0.25 1.66 1.77
N GLN A 38 0.17 1.78 3.09
CA GLN A 38 -0.47 2.93 3.76
C GLN A 38 0.55 4.00 4.16
N GLY A 39 1.79 3.91 3.65
CA GLY A 39 2.92 4.71 4.12
C GLY A 39 3.55 4.14 5.39
N ASP A 40 3.39 2.84 5.62
CA ASP A 40 3.94 2.12 6.76
C ASP A 40 5.38 1.66 6.48
N LEU A 41 6.16 1.45 7.54
CA LEU A 41 7.51 0.87 7.43
C LEU A 41 7.45 -0.53 6.80
N MET A 42 8.22 -0.72 5.73
CA MET A 42 8.34 -1.98 5.02
C MET A 42 9.77 -2.53 5.10
N ILE A 43 9.90 -3.84 5.22
CA ILE A 43 11.17 -4.57 5.25
C ILE A 43 11.19 -5.61 4.12
N GLN A 44 12.35 -5.78 3.47
CA GLN A 44 12.53 -6.73 2.38
C GLN A 44 13.15 -8.03 2.89
N CYS A 45 12.56 -9.16 2.51
CA CYS A 45 13.15 -10.48 2.79
C CYS A 45 14.37 -10.73 1.89
N SER A 46 15.47 -11.21 2.46
CA SER A 46 16.70 -11.48 1.71
C SER A 46 16.61 -12.70 0.79
N GLU A 47 15.71 -13.63 1.10
CA GLU A 47 15.57 -14.89 0.36
C GLU A 47 14.53 -14.80 -0.76
N CYS A 48 13.27 -14.49 -0.45
CA CYS A 48 12.22 -14.35 -1.47
C CYS A 48 12.18 -12.96 -2.12
N ARG A 49 12.90 -11.96 -1.59
CA ARG A 49 12.95 -10.56 -2.08
C ARG A 49 11.61 -9.84 -2.09
N GLU A 50 10.62 -10.35 -1.36
CA GLU A 50 9.33 -9.70 -1.16
C GLU A 50 9.38 -8.68 -0.02
N TRP A 51 8.49 -7.69 -0.12
CA TRP A 51 8.34 -6.62 0.87
C TRP A 51 7.21 -6.95 1.83
N TYR A 52 7.44 -6.67 3.12
CA TYR A 52 6.48 -6.91 4.19
C TYR A 52 6.35 -5.69 5.07
N HIS A 53 5.13 -5.38 5.52
CA HIS A 53 4.93 -4.35 6.54
C HIS A 53 5.53 -4.84 7.86
N ALA A 54 6.32 -4.01 8.53
CA ALA A 54 6.94 -4.32 9.82
C ALA A 54 5.90 -4.85 10.83
N VAL A 55 4.73 -4.21 10.88
CA VAL A 55 3.59 -4.63 11.72
C VAL A 55 3.07 -6.02 11.36
N CYS A 56 3.01 -6.38 10.08
CA CYS A 56 2.52 -7.69 9.65
C CYS A 56 3.49 -8.83 10.03
N VAL A 57 4.78 -8.52 10.18
CA VAL A 57 5.81 -9.48 10.58
C VAL A 57 6.22 -9.30 12.04
N LYS A 58 5.46 -8.50 12.80
CA LYS A 58 5.65 -8.21 14.23
C LYS A 58 7.03 -7.63 14.57
N LEU A 59 7.56 -6.82 13.67
CA LEU A 59 8.76 -6.03 13.91
C LEU A 59 8.39 -4.62 14.31
N SER A 60 9.13 -4.10 15.29
CA SER A 60 9.09 -2.71 15.72
C SER A 60 9.99 -1.84 14.84
N GLU A 61 9.79 -0.52 14.81
CA GLU A 61 10.61 0.40 14.01
C GLU A 61 12.11 0.29 14.36
N GLU A 62 12.41 0.25 15.67
CA GLU A 62 13.78 0.06 16.17
C GLU A 62 14.40 -1.27 15.72
N GLU A 63 13.61 -2.35 15.67
CA GLU A 63 14.10 -3.66 15.21
C GLU A 63 14.37 -3.64 13.71
N VAL A 64 13.52 -2.98 12.92
CA VAL A 64 13.74 -2.83 11.47
C VAL A 64 15.01 -2.03 11.19
N GLU A 65 15.32 -1.02 12.00
CA GLU A 65 16.56 -0.23 11.87
C GLU A 65 17.83 -1.01 12.26
N ASP A 66 17.74 -1.95 13.21
CA ASP A 66 18.88 -2.77 13.66
C ASP A 66 19.08 -4.05 12.81
N ILE A 67 18.07 -4.47 12.05
CA ILE A 67 18.14 -5.67 11.20
C ILE A 67 18.91 -5.39 9.89
N ASP A 68 20.13 -5.94 9.80
CA ASP A 68 20.91 -5.97 8.55
C ASP A 68 20.32 -6.94 7.50
N VAL A 69 19.82 -8.11 7.95
CA VAL A 69 19.33 -9.20 7.08
C VAL A 69 18.02 -9.73 7.63
N TYR A 70 16.93 -9.43 6.94
CA TYR A 70 15.61 -9.92 7.28
C TYR A 70 15.23 -11.18 6.48
N LEU A 71 14.63 -12.16 7.16
CA LEU A 71 14.00 -13.34 6.55
C LEU A 71 12.53 -13.37 6.95
N CYS A 72 11.65 -13.58 5.96
CA CYS A 72 10.21 -13.66 6.24
C CYS A 72 9.86 -14.99 6.91
N PRO A 73 8.69 -15.09 7.59
CA PRO A 73 8.29 -16.31 8.30
C PRO A 73 8.11 -17.54 7.40
N ASN A 74 8.07 -17.35 6.08
CA ASN A 74 7.98 -18.42 5.10
C ASN A 74 9.35 -18.94 4.64
N CYS A 75 10.40 -18.13 4.80
CA CYS A 75 11.79 -18.43 4.48
C CYS A 75 12.59 -18.90 5.70
N ASP A 76 12.22 -18.43 6.90
CA ASP A 76 12.81 -18.85 8.18
C ASP A 76 12.24 -20.19 8.71
N ALA A 77 11.33 -20.83 7.96
CA ALA A 77 10.59 -22.03 8.35
C ALA A 77 11.35 -23.35 8.15
#